data_AF-A0A0G1YHY3-F1
#
_entry.id   AF-A0A0G1YHY3-F1
#
_cell.length_a   1.000
_cell.length_b   1.000
_cell.length_c   1.000
_cell.angle_alpha   90.00
_cell.angle_beta   90.00
_cell.angle_gamma   90.00
#
_symmetry.space_group_name_H-M   'P 1'
#
loop_
_entity.id
_entity.type
_entity.pdbx_description
1 polymer ?
#
loop_
_entity_poly.entity_id
_entity_poly.type
_entity_poly.pdbx_seq_one_letter_code
_entity_poly.pdbx_strand_id
1 'polypeptide(L)'
;MASSTLRSLSTLFFIGLSLVFLSGCLRASAPVYRYSDGSGNTYVITGGKQKQLEYVPVKSSQSSSGVYSGGEPVRKAIAETEYADIVSRLESGVQNTAAHIDNRRLTSGLIELEKNGSEKSYILAPASPEMLSIEQALAAALK
;
A
#
# COMPACT_ATOMS: atom_id res chain seq x y z
N MET A 1 0.22 -82.81 -26.40
CA MET A 1 0.69 -82.91 -25.00
C MET A 1 1.52 -81.67 -24.70
N ALA A 2 1.02 -80.84 -23.78
CA ALA A 2 1.74 -80.01 -22.78
C ALA A 2 2.99 -79.21 -23.21
N SER A 3 3.28 -78.01 -22.72
CA SER A 3 2.68 -77.12 -21.72
C SER A 3 3.48 -75.81 -21.77
N SER A 4 2.79 -74.70 -21.55
CA SER A 4 3.26 -73.36 -21.21
C SER A 4 4.50 -73.24 -20.32
N THR A 5 5.25 -72.14 -20.46
CA THR A 5 5.68 -71.19 -19.39
C THR A 5 6.61 -70.13 -20.01
N LEU A 6 6.29 -68.82 -20.09
CA LEU A 6 6.12 -67.76 -19.08
C LEU A 6 7.36 -66.81 -19.01
N ARG A 7 7.12 -65.55 -19.42
CA ARG A 7 7.60 -64.27 -18.84
C ARG A 7 9.10 -63.92 -18.88
N SER A 8 9.40 -62.80 -19.55
CA SER A 8 9.67 -61.55 -18.83
C SER A 8 9.51 -60.37 -19.77
N LEU A 9 8.35 -59.72 -19.69
CA LEU A 9 8.08 -58.44 -20.35
C LEU A 9 8.68 -57.38 -19.43
N SER A 10 9.81 -56.78 -19.80
CA SER A 10 10.38 -55.64 -19.07
C SER A 10 9.44 -54.46 -19.19
N THR A 11 8.58 -54.30 -18.19
CA THR A 11 7.75 -53.13 -17.97
C THR A 11 8.67 -51.93 -17.73
N LEU A 12 8.98 -51.17 -18.77
CA LEU A 12 9.51 -49.82 -18.62
C LEU A 12 8.40 -48.97 -17.98
N PHE A 13 8.52 -48.80 -16.67
CA PHE A 13 7.69 -47.93 -15.87
C PHE A 13 8.09 -46.48 -16.23
N PHE A 14 7.48 -45.93 -17.27
CA PHE A 14 7.56 -44.49 -17.53
C PHE A 14 6.82 -43.77 -16.40
N ILE A 15 7.59 -43.30 -15.42
CA ILE A 15 7.17 -42.32 -14.43
C ILE A 15 6.83 -41.04 -15.22
N GLY A 16 5.58 -40.93 -15.65
CA GLY A 16 5.00 -39.68 -16.12
C GLY A 16 4.86 -38.74 -14.92
N LEU A 17 5.98 -38.15 -14.50
CA LEU A 17 6.02 -37.11 -13.50
C LEU A 17 5.30 -35.90 -14.10
N SER A 18 4.05 -35.75 -13.66
CA SER A 18 3.13 -34.67 -13.96
C SER A 18 3.84 -33.32 -13.76
N LEU A 19 4.27 -32.68 -14.85
CA LEU A 19 4.67 -31.27 -14.83
C LEU A 19 3.38 -30.45 -14.94
N VAL A 20 2.60 -30.45 -13.86
CA VAL A 20 1.57 -29.44 -13.66
C VAL A 20 2.32 -28.13 -13.50
N PHE A 21 2.40 -27.34 -14.58
CA PHE A 21 2.83 -25.96 -14.52
C PHE A 21 1.88 -25.23 -13.58
N LEU A 22 2.28 -25.12 -12.31
CA LEU A 22 1.76 -24.17 -11.36
C LEU A 22 2.16 -22.77 -11.85
N SER A 23 1.49 -22.28 -12.90
CA SER A 23 1.41 -20.85 -13.20
C SER A 23 0.64 -20.19 -12.07
N GLY A 24 1.30 -20.03 -10.92
CA GLY A 24 0.86 -19.09 -9.91
C GLY A 24 0.93 -17.71 -10.53
N CYS A 25 -0.20 -17.23 -11.06
CA CYS A 25 -0.35 -15.81 -11.34
C CYS A 25 -0.09 -15.09 -10.01
N LEU A 26 1.09 -14.46 -9.87
CA LEU A 26 1.32 -13.48 -8.81
C LEU A 26 0.25 -12.41 -9.00
N ARG A 27 -0.76 -12.44 -8.14
CA ARG A 27 -1.83 -11.45 -8.16
C ARG A 27 -1.25 -10.18 -7.57
N ALA A 28 -0.86 -9.24 -8.42
CA ALA A 28 -0.42 -7.93 -7.98
C ALA A 28 -1.53 -7.30 -7.12
N SER A 29 -1.21 -6.98 -5.86
CA SER A 29 -2.13 -6.27 -4.98
C SER A 29 -2.16 -4.79 -5.37
N ALA A 30 -3.32 -4.15 -5.21
CA ALA A 30 -3.41 -2.71 -5.36
C ALA A 30 -2.52 -2.04 -4.29
N PRO A 31 -1.79 -0.97 -4.64
CA PRO A 31 -0.95 -0.27 -3.67
C PRO A 31 -1.81 0.34 -2.57
N VAL A 32 -1.25 0.36 -1.36
CA VAL A 32 -1.80 1.06 -0.20
C VAL A 32 -0.84 2.18 0.16
N TYR A 33 -1.37 3.39 0.27
CA TYR A 33 -0.61 4.54 0.76
C TYR A 33 -1.08 4.87 2.16
N ARG A 34 -0.11 5.14 3.05
CA ARG A 34 -0.36 5.83 4.31
C ARG A 34 0.34 7.18 4.25
N TYR A 35 -0.37 8.22 4.64
CA TYR A 35 0.20 9.55 4.77
C TYR A 35 0.00 10.03 6.20
N SER A 36 1.07 10.38 6.91
CA SER A 36 0.97 11.12 8.17
C SER A 36 1.28 12.59 7.94
N ASP A 37 0.37 13.46 8.36
CA ASP A 37 0.55 14.91 8.27
C ASP A 37 1.54 15.43 9.33
N GLY A 38 1.79 16.75 9.29
CA GLY A 38 2.68 17.42 10.23
C GLY A 38 2.22 17.38 11.70
N SER A 39 0.95 17.06 11.95
CA SER A 39 0.36 16.90 13.30
C SER A 39 0.27 15.44 13.75
N GLY A 40 0.65 14.50 12.88
CA GLY A 40 0.61 13.07 13.14
C GLY A 40 -0.71 12.38 12.79
N ASN A 41 -1.70 13.09 12.24
CA ASN A 41 -2.92 12.44 11.77
C ASN A 41 -2.59 11.59 10.55
N THR A 42 -3.22 10.42 10.46
CA THR A 42 -2.90 9.44 9.43
C THR A 42 -4.05 9.27 8.45
N TYR A 43 -3.72 9.23 7.17
CA TYR A 43 -4.63 8.98 6.07
C TYR A 43 -4.24 7.65 5.42
N VAL A 44 -5.20 6.75 5.20
CA VAL A 44 -4.98 5.47 4.52
C VAL A 44 -5.78 5.47 3.22
N ILE A 45 -5.07 5.32 2.10
CA ILE A 45 -5.61 5.42 0.74
C ILE A 45 -5.44 4.07 0.05
N THR A 46 -6.56 3.41 -0.25
CA THR A 46 -6.57 2.03 -0.79
C THR A 46 -7.09 1.99 -2.22
N GLY A 47 -6.30 1.42 -3.13
CA GLY A 47 -6.58 1.36 -4.57
C GLY A 47 -7.36 0.15 -5.07
N GLY A 48 -8.09 -0.57 -4.21
CA GLY A 48 -8.77 -1.82 -4.56
C GLY A 48 -9.94 -1.67 -5.55
N LYS A 49 -10.85 -2.66 -5.55
CA LYS A 49 -12.10 -2.63 -6.34
C LYS A 49 -12.97 -1.41 -6.01
N GLN A 50 -12.92 -0.97 -4.76
CA GLN A 50 -13.50 0.28 -4.30
C GLN A 50 -12.37 1.13 -3.76
N LYS A 51 -12.28 2.39 -4.22
CA LYS A 51 -11.31 3.34 -3.70
C LYS A 51 -11.81 3.82 -2.34
N GLN A 52 -10.95 3.75 -1.34
CA GLN A 52 -11.29 4.16 0.01
C GLN A 52 -10.26 5.14 0.56
N LEU A 53 -10.77 6.09 1.33
CA LEU A 53 -10.02 7.00 2.17
C LEU A 53 -10.45 6.80 3.62
N GLU A 54 -9.48 6.54 4.49
CA GLU A 54 -9.66 6.49 5.94
C GLU A 54 -8.78 7.55 6.60
N TYR A 55 -9.37 8.33 7.49
CA TYR A 55 -8.71 9.34 8.31
C TYR A 55 -8.70 8.87 9.76
N VAL A 56 -7.50 8.76 10.31
CA VAL A 56 -7.20 8.32 11.67
C VAL A 56 -6.53 9.49 12.40
N PRO A 57 -7.32 10.33 13.10
CA PRO A 57 -6.80 11.47 13.83
C PRO A 57 -6.03 11.03 15.07
N VAL A 58 -5.04 11.84 15.46
CA VAL A 58 -4.42 11.73 16.78
C VAL A 58 -5.44 12.11 17.85
N LYS A 59 -5.64 11.23 18.84
CA LYS A 59 -6.48 11.52 20.00
C LYS A 59 -5.74 12.39 21.01
N SER A 60 -6.46 13.15 21.80
CA SER A 60 -5.88 13.96 22.89
C SER A 60 -5.02 13.16 23.86
N SER A 61 -5.44 11.93 24.19
CA SER A 61 -4.66 11.00 25.02
C SER A 61 -3.35 10.53 24.39
N GLN A 62 -3.19 10.69 23.07
CA GLN A 62 -2.01 10.32 22.30
C GLN A 62 -1.16 11.55 21.92
N SER A 63 -1.66 12.76 22.19
CA SER A 63 -0.90 13.98 21.98
C SER A 63 0.09 14.21 23.11
N SER A 64 1.31 14.64 22.77
CA SER A 64 2.31 15.10 23.75
C SER A 64 1.82 16.27 24.60
N SER A 65 0.89 17.08 24.06
CA SER A 65 0.27 18.19 24.79
C SER A 65 -0.92 17.78 25.65
N GLY A 66 -1.47 16.57 25.46
CA GLY A 66 -2.69 16.12 26.12
C GLY A 66 -3.99 16.83 25.70
N VAL A 67 -3.92 17.88 24.88
CA VAL A 67 -5.06 18.75 24.52
C VAL A 67 -5.40 18.77 23.03
N TYR A 68 -4.45 18.42 22.15
CA TYR A 68 -4.70 18.39 20.71
C TYR A 68 -5.60 17.21 20.31
N SER A 69 -6.61 17.47 19.48
CA SER A 69 -7.44 16.43 18.85
C SER A 69 -7.50 16.69 17.35
N GLY A 70 -7.16 15.68 16.55
CA GLY A 70 -7.26 15.74 15.09
C GLY A 70 -8.70 15.70 14.56
N GLY A 71 -9.70 15.68 15.45
CA GLY A 71 -11.11 15.58 15.10
C GLY A 71 -11.63 14.14 15.11
N GLU A 72 -12.71 13.90 14.36
CA GLU A 72 -13.36 12.59 14.30
C GLU A 72 -12.76 11.70 13.20
N PRO A 73 -12.61 10.38 13.45
CA PRO A 73 -12.19 9.46 12.42
C PRO A 73 -13.21 9.38 11.29
N VAL A 74 -12.73 9.27 10.05
CA VAL A 74 -13.59 9.16 8.86
C VAL A 74 -13.19 7.93 8.06
N ARG A 75 -14.15 7.21 7.50
CA ARG A 75 -13.92 6.16 6.51
C ARG A 75 -14.99 6.25 5.43
N LYS A 76 -14.60 6.56 4.20
CA LYS A 76 -15.53 6.69 3.07
C LYS A 76 -14.97 6.08 1.79
N ALA A 77 -15.87 5.68 0.91
CA ALA A 77 -15.53 5.47 -0.49
C ALA A 77 -15.29 6.84 -1.16
N ILE A 78 -14.32 6.89 -2.07
CA ILE A 78 -14.01 8.09 -2.86
C ILE A 78 -14.14 7.77 -4.34
N ALA A 79 -14.36 8.80 -5.15
CA ALA A 79 -14.41 8.66 -6.60
C ALA A 79 -13.03 8.31 -7.18
N GLU A 80 -13.02 7.68 -8.36
CA GLU A 80 -11.77 7.35 -9.06
C GLU A 80 -10.92 8.61 -9.32
N THR A 81 -11.57 9.73 -9.63
CA THR A 81 -10.89 11.00 -9.88
C THR A 81 -10.22 11.58 -8.62
N GLU A 82 -10.87 11.47 -7.46
CA GLU A 82 -10.29 11.90 -6.18
C GLU A 82 -9.11 11.00 -5.80
N TYR A 83 -9.27 9.69 -5.98
CA TYR A 83 -8.20 8.72 -5.76
C TYR A 83 -6.99 9.00 -6.66
N ALA A 84 -7.22 9.21 -7.95
CA ALA A 84 -6.17 9.49 -8.92
C ALA A 84 -5.43 10.79 -8.61
N ASP A 85 -6.15 11.87 -8.24
CA ASP A 85 -5.53 13.14 -7.85
C ASP A 85 -4.64 12.95 -6.60
N ILE A 86 -5.17 12.32 -5.54
CA ILE A 86 -4.39 12.05 -4.31
C ILE A 86 -3.14 11.21 -4.62
N VAL A 87 -3.29 10.11 -5.35
CA VAL A 87 -2.17 9.23 -5.69
C VAL A 87 -1.12 9.96 -6.53
N SER A 88 -1.53 10.78 -7.49
CA SER A 88 -0.58 11.54 -8.31
C SER A 88 0.30 12.47 -7.48
N ARG A 89 -0.26 13.10 -6.45
CA ARG A 89 0.46 14.01 -5.54
C ARG A 89 1.37 13.24 -4.59
N LEU A 90 0.92 12.10 -4.09
CA LEU A 90 1.75 11.19 -3.28
C LEU A 90 2.96 10.70 -4.10
N GLU A 91 2.74 10.23 -5.32
CA GLU A 91 3.81 9.79 -6.22
C GLU A 91 4.77 10.92 -6.58
N SER A 92 4.26 12.14 -6.79
CA SER A 92 5.11 13.33 -6.95
C SER A 92 5.98 13.58 -5.71
N GLY A 93 5.42 13.42 -4.51
CA GLY A 93 6.16 13.50 -3.24
C GLY A 93 7.23 12.42 -3.12
N VAL A 94 6.93 11.18 -3.55
CA VAL A 94 7.89 10.07 -3.58
C VAL A 94 9.04 10.33 -4.54
N GLN A 95 8.76 10.92 -5.72
CA GLN A 95 9.75 11.14 -6.77
C GLN A 95 10.64 12.36 -6.53
N ASN A 96 10.13 13.41 -5.88
CA ASN A 96 10.90 14.62 -5.63
C ASN A 96 11.82 14.48 -4.40
N THR A 97 12.99 13.90 -4.62
CA THR A 97 14.02 13.73 -3.58
C THR A 97 14.52 15.04 -2.96
N ALA A 98 14.39 16.19 -3.66
CA ALA A 98 14.75 17.49 -3.09
C ALA A 98 13.78 17.93 -1.98
N ALA A 99 12.57 17.38 -1.95
CA ALA A 99 11.61 17.58 -0.86
C ALA A 99 11.86 16.64 0.32
N HIS A 100 12.81 15.70 0.24
CA HIS A 100 13.02 14.70 1.28
C HIS A 100 13.94 15.19 2.39
N ILE A 101 13.74 14.65 3.59
CA ILE A 101 14.65 14.81 4.73
C ILE A 101 14.96 13.45 5.35
N ASP A 102 16.13 13.32 5.96
CA ASP A 102 16.60 12.03 6.49
C ASP A 102 15.83 11.58 7.74
N ASN A 103 15.44 12.53 8.59
CA ASN A 103 14.84 12.25 9.89
C ASN A 103 13.50 12.95 10.03
N ARG A 104 12.50 12.18 10.47
CA ARG A 104 11.16 12.71 10.76
C ARG A 104 11.26 13.71 11.91
N ARG A 105 10.58 14.84 11.76
CA ARG A 105 10.51 15.89 12.78
C ARG A 105 9.09 16.43 12.89
N LEU A 106 8.81 17.22 13.93
CA LEU A 106 7.53 17.92 14.03
C LEU A 106 7.26 18.65 12.71
N THR A 107 6.02 18.66 12.22
CA THR A 107 5.59 19.30 10.97
C THR A 107 6.06 18.67 9.66
N SER A 108 6.83 17.57 9.67
CA SER A 108 7.15 16.83 8.43
C SER A 108 6.01 15.90 8.04
N GLY A 109 5.76 15.77 6.73
CA GLY A 109 4.90 14.71 6.18
C GLY A 109 5.63 13.38 6.08
N LEU A 110 4.93 12.26 6.20
CA LEU A 110 5.46 10.91 5.99
C LEU A 110 4.56 10.17 5.00
N ILE A 111 5.14 9.67 3.91
CA ILE A 111 4.48 8.77 2.97
C ILE A 111 5.01 7.35 3.21
N GLU A 112 4.12 6.41 3.45
CA GLU A 112 4.43 4.98 3.46
C GLU A 112 3.68 4.31 2.31
N LEU A 113 4.40 3.60 1.45
CA LEU A 113 3.89 2.91 0.27
C LEU A 113 4.07 1.41 0.45
N GLU A 114 2.96 0.69 0.55
CA GLU A 114 2.93 -0.77 0.50
C GLU A 114 2.52 -1.24 -0.90
N LYS A 115 3.37 -2.02 -1.56
CA LYS A 115 3.12 -2.57 -2.90
C LYS A 115 3.81 -3.92 -3.05
N ASN A 116 3.06 -4.94 -3.48
CA ASN A 116 3.58 -6.30 -3.70
C ASN A 116 4.34 -6.88 -2.49
N GLY A 117 3.87 -6.61 -1.27
CA GLY A 117 4.51 -7.06 -0.03
C GLY A 117 5.81 -6.35 0.33
N SER A 118 6.20 -5.32 -0.43
CA SER A 118 7.29 -4.40 -0.07
C SER A 118 6.72 -3.11 0.49
N GLU A 119 7.34 -2.59 1.53
CA GLU A 119 7.01 -1.31 2.15
C GLU A 119 8.19 -0.35 1.99
N LYS A 120 7.89 0.92 1.67
CA LYS A 120 8.87 2.00 1.59
C LYS A 120 8.32 3.26 2.24
N SER A 121 9.20 4.01 2.88
CA SER A 121 8.85 5.26 3.56
C SER A 121 9.63 6.44 3.00
N TYR A 122 8.97 7.59 2.89
CA TYR A 122 9.53 8.84 2.37
C TYR A 122 9.10 9.98 3.27
N ILE A 123 10.06 10.74 3.79
CA ILE A 123 9.78 11.84 4.72
C ILE A 123 9.90 13.15 3.96
N LEU A 124 8.82 13.93 3.93
CA LEU A 124 8.76 15.23 3.26
C LEU A 124 9.16 16.34 4.23
N ALA A 125 9.95 17.30 3.72
CA ALA A 125 10.31 18.51 4.44
C ALA A 125 9.04 19.29 4.83
N PRO A 126 8.99 19.87 6.04
CA PRO A 126 7.89 20.74 6.45
C PRO A 126 7.59 21.83 5.44
N ALA A 127 6.30 22.03 5.15
CA ALA A 127 5.81 23.03 4.21
C ALA A 127 6.41 22.94 2.79
N SER A 128 6.95 21.78 2.41
CA SER A 128 7.32 21.52 1.01
C SER A 128 6.08 21.63 0.10
N PRO A 129 6.25 22.07 -1.16
CA PRO A 129 5.14 22.12 -2.12
C PRO A 129 4.39 20.79 -2.24
N GLU A 130 5.10 19.66 -2.17
CA GLU A 130 4.55 18.31 -2.23
C GLU A 130 3.67 18.00 -1.01
N MET A 131 4.15 18.30 0.19
CA MET A 131 3.40 18.11 1.43
C MET A 131 2.10 18.92 1.40
N LEU A 132 2.17 20.22 1.06
CA LEU A 132 1.01 21.09 1.00
C LEU A 132 0.01 20.63 -0.07
N SER A 133 0.51 20.19 -1.23
CA SER A 133 -0.29 19.66 -2.32
C SER A 133 -1.07 18.41 -1.91
N ILE A 134 -0.41 17.46 -1.23
CA ILE A 134 -1.03 16.23 -0.72
C ILE A 134 -2.12 16.57 0.29
N GLU A 135 -1.82 17.41 1.28
CA GLU A 135 -2.76 17.78 2.35
C GLU A 135 -3.98 18.52 1.80
N GLN A 136 -3.80 19.37 0.79
CA GLN A 136 -4.91 20.03 0.11
C GLN A 136 -5.86 19.02 -0.56
N ALA A 137 -5.34 18.02 -1.25
CA ALA A 137 -6.16 17.01 -1.91
C ALA A 137 -6.89 16.11 -0.90
N LEU A 138 -6.22 15.70 0.18
CA LEU A 138 -6.83 14.92 1.25
C LEU A 138 -7.95 15.70 1.96
N ALA A 139 -7.72 16.99 2.27
CA ALA A 139 -8.72 17.84 2.88
C ALA A 139 -9.94 18.06 1.97
N ALA A 140 -9.73 18.13 0.65
CA ALA A 140 -10.83 18.22 -0.31
C ALA A 140 -11.66 16.92 -0.35
N ALA A 141 -11.02 15.76 -0.35
CA ALA A 141 -11.69 14.46 -0.40
C ALA A 141 -12.43 14.07 0.89
N LEU A 142 -12.11 14.71 2.03
CA LEU A 142 -12.81 14.50 3.30
C LEU A 142 -14.09 15.33 3.46
N LYS A 143 -14.30 16.35 2.61
CA LYS A 143 -15.57 17.11 2.58
C LYS A 143 -16.70 16.27 1.97
#